data_AF-A0A950CT15-F1
#
_entry.id   AF-A0A950CT15-F1
#
_cell.length_a   1.000
_cell.length_b   1.000
_cell.length_c   1.000
_cell.angle_alpha   90.00
_cell.angle_beta   90.00
_cell.angle_gamma   90.00
#
_symmetry.space_group_name_H-M   'P 1'
#
loop_
_entity.id
_entity.type
_entity.pdbx_description
1 polymer ?
#
loop_
_entity_poly.entity_id
_entity_poly.type
_entity_poly.pdbx_seq_one_letter_code
_entity_poly.pdbx_strand_id
1 'polypeptide(L)'
;MADFSIYVAKENLKFSAAHFIAYPGFREPLHGHNYQVGIKVEGPLASTGYVLDFGLIKKLTRQIVERLDEHTIIPAQSDCLDIRQLEGQVKVACEGDYFVFPAADVALLPIMHSSAEELARFIWTELHRELTRRDALGELGAMEVSVAEGPGQAAIYRQELSR
;
A
#
# COMPACT_ATOMS: atom_id res chain seq x y z
N MET A 1 22.07 11.47 20.16
CA MET A 1 22.32 10.12 19.62
C MET A 1 22.34 10.24 18.11
N ALA A 2 23.18 9.49 17.41
CA ALA A 2 23.16 9.49 15.94
C ALA A 2 21.95 8.65 15.49
N ASP A 3 21.05 9.27 14.72
CA ASP A 3 19.94 8.56 14.09
C ASP A 3 20.39 8.05 12.72
N PHE A 4 20.25 6.75 12.53
CA PHE A 4 20.52 6.10 11.26
C PHE A 4 19.21 5.93 10.50
N SER A 5 19.29 5.85 9.17
CA SER A 5 18.14 5.50 8.34
C SER A 5 18.52 4.43 7.33
N ILE A 6 17.62 3.48 7.11
CA ILE A 6 17.69 2.57 5.97
C ILE A 6 16.61 2.93 4.96
N TYR A 7 16.92 2.78 3.68
CA TYR A 7 15.97 2.96 2.58
C TYR A 7 16.03 1.77 1.63
N VAL A 8 14.86 1.23 1.26
CA VAL A 8 14.72 0.07 0.40
C VAL A 8 13.68 0.36 -0.68
N ALA A 9 14.14 0.50 -1.91
CA ALA A 9 13.31 0.47 -3.11
C ALA A 9 13.99 -0.46 -4.11
N LYS A 10 13.51 -1.70 -4.20
CA LYS A 10 14.06 -2.74 -5.09
C LYS A 10 13.03 -3.09 -6.15
N GLU A 11 13.50 -3.57 -7.30
CA GLU A 11 12.66 -3.92 -8.46
C GLU A 11 11.57 -4.96 -8.14
N ASN A 12 11.75 -5.76 -7.09
CA ASN A 12 10.79 -6.76 -6.65
C ASN A 12 9.83 -6.26 -5.56
N LEU A 13 9.87 -4.97 -5.22
CA LEU A 13 8.90 -4.30 -4.34
C LEU A 13 7.95 -3.46 -5.19
N LYS A 14 7.23 -4.12 -6.08
CA LYS A 14 6.29 -3.52 -7.02
C LYS A 14 5.06 -4.40 -7.16
N PHE A 15 3.99 -3.83 -7.70
CA PHE A 15 2.79 -4.56 -8.11
C PHE A 15 2.17 -3.87 -9.33
N SER A 16 1.59 -4.66 -10.22
CA SER A 16 0.89 -4.20 -11.41
C SER A 16 -0.59 -4.35 -11.14
N ALA A 17 -1.33 -3.24 -11.07
CA ALA A 17 -2.74 -3.29 -10.71
C ALA A 17 -3.58 -2.34 -11.55
N ALA A 18 -4.82 -2.74 -11.80
CA ALA A 18 -5.83 -1.88 -12.40
C ALA A 18 -6.52 -1.06 -11.30
N HIS A 19 -6.94 0.15 -11.63
CA HIS A 19 -7.74 1.00 -10.75
C HIS A 19 -8.47 2.08 -11.55
N PHE A 20 -9.29 2.83 -10.83
CA PHE A 20 -9.79 4.13 -11.24
C PHE A 20 -10.05 4.96 -9.98
N ILE A 21 -9.79 6.26 -10.06
CA ILE A 21 -10.16 7.26 -9.08
C ILE A 21 -11.62 7.67 -9.30
N ALA A 22 -12.37 7.69 -8.20
CA ALA A 22 -13.71 8.27 -8.12
C ALA A 22 -13.85 9.07 -6.82
N TYR A 23 -14.49 10.22 -6.90
CA TYR A 23 -14.94 11.04 -5.78
C TYR A 23 -16.24 11.75 -6.20
N PRO A 24 -17.02 12.36 -5.29
CA PRO A 24 -18.31 12.94 -5.66
C PRO A 24 -18.22 13.92 -6.84
N GLY A 25 -18.85 13.55 -7.97
CA GLY A 25 -18.89 14.35 -9.21
C GLY A 25 -17.73 14.12 -10.18
N PHE A 26 -16.88 13.13 -9.94
CA PHE A 26 -15.80 12.74 -10.84
C PHE A 26 -15.53 11.24 -10.80
N ARG A 27 -15.30 10.66 -11.97
CA ARG A 27 -14.78 9.31 -12.13
C ARG A 27 -13.92 9.22 -13.39
N GLU A 28 -12.68 8.80 -13.24
CA GLU A 28 -11.78 8.57 -14.39
C GLU A 28 -11.95 7.17 -15.00
N PRO A 29 -11.64 6.96 -16.29
CA PRO A 29 -11.67 5.63 -16.92
C PRO A 29 -10.79 4.60 -16.21
N LEU A 30 -11.23 3.33 -16.22
CA LEU A 30 -10.42 2.20 -15.75
C LEU A 30 -9.11 2.13 -16.53
N HIS A 31 -8.01 2.04 -15.81
CA HIS A 31 -6.67 1.84 -16.35
C HIS A 31 -5.80 1.13 -15.31
N GLY A 32 -4.48 1.19 -15.42
CA GLY A 32 -3.59 0.59 -14.43
C GLY A 32 -2.16 1.13 -14.46
N HIS A 33 -1.40 0.75 -13.43
CA HIS A 33 -0.02 1.17 -13.23
C HIS A 33 0.87 0.00 -12.80
N ASN A 34 2.16 0.18 -13.04
CA ASN A 34 3.21 -0.61 -12.43
C ASN A 34 3.71 0.15 -11.19
N TYR A 35 3.05 -0.07 -10.06
CA TYR A 35 3.34 0.63 -8.82
C TYR A 35 4.69 0.20 -8.24
N GLN A 36 5.56 1.16 -7.93
CA GLN A 36 6.81 0.92 -7.21
C GLN A 36 6.65 1.34 -5.75
N VAL A 37 7.09 0.48 -4.82
CA VAL A 37 7.07 0.73 -3.38
C VAL A 37 8.49 0.95 -2.86
N GLY A 38 8.67 1.99 -2.07
CA GLY A 38 9.90 2.27 -1.33
C GLY A 38 9.62 2.41 0.16
N ILE A 39 10.49 1.86 1.01
CA ILE A 39 10.34 1.91 2.46
C ILE A 39 11.57 2.58 3.08
N LYS A 40 11.36 3.56 3.95
CA LYS A 40 12.41 4.14 4.78
C LYS A 40 12.10 3.91 6.25
N VAL A 41 13.11 3.54 7.03
CA VAL A 41 13.00 3.34 8.47
C VAL A 41 14.15 4.08 9.15
N GLU A 42 13.83 4.81 10.22
CA GLU A 42 14.74 5.63 11.00
C GLU A 42 14.84 5.08 12.42
N GLY A 43 16.04 5.09 13.00
CA GLY A 43 16.26 4.62 14.38
C GLY A 43 17.74 4.47 14.74
N PRO A 44 18.05 4.16 16.01
CA PRO A 44 19.40 3.84 16.44
C PRO A 44 19.84 2.47 15.90
N LEU A 45 21.14 2.18 15.98
CA LEU A 45 21.61 0.81 15.81
C LEU A 45 21.28 0.00 17.06
N ALA A 46 20.63 -1.15 16.87
CA ALA A 46 20.53 -2.17 17.90
C ALA A 46 21.91 -2.75 18.23
N SER A 47 22.00 -3.57 19.28
CA SER A 47 23.24 -4.29 19.65
C SER A 47 23.78 -5.20 18.54
N THR A 48 22.92 -5.58 17.59
CA THR A 48 23.26 -6.31 16.36
C THR A 48 24.00 -5.46 15.32
N GLY A 49 24.01 -4.13 15.47
CA GLY A 49 24.57 -3.19 14.50
C GLY A 49 23.63 -2.78 13.37
N TYR A 50 22.32 -3.10 13.45
CA TYR A 50 21.32 -2.76 12.45
C TYR A 50 20.24 -1.84 13.02
N VAL A 51 19.67 -0.97 12.15
CA VAL A 51 18.39 -0.28 12.43
C VAL A 51 17.25 -1.29 12.35
N LEU A 52 17.17 -2.00 11.22
CA LEU A 52 16.25 -3.11 10.98
C LEU A 52 16.87 -4.04 9.92
N ASP A 53 16.60 -5.34 10.00
CA ASP A 53 17.09 -6.31 9.01
C ASP A 53 16.46 -6.06 7.62
N PHE A 54 17.32 -5.78 6.63
CA PHE A 54 16.91 -5.61 5.23
C PHE A 54 16.14 -6.81 4.67
N GLY A 55 16.53 -8.03 5.02
CA GLY A 55 15.86 -9.26 4.62
C GLY A 55 14.43 -9.33 5.13
N LEU A 56 14.21 -8.94 6.40
CA LEU A 56 12.89 -8.91 7.01
C LEU A 56 11.98 -7.90 6.30
N ILE A 57 12.39 -6.63 6.20
CA ILE A 57 11.54 -5.59 5.62
C ILE A 57 11.21 -5.89 4.16
N LYS A 58 12.18 -6.35 3.35
CA LYS A 58 11.93 -6.78 1.96
C LYS A 58 10.92 -7.92 1.89
N LYS A 59 11.02 -8.92 2.77
CA LYS A 59 10.11 -10.06 2.79
C LYS A 59 8.68 -9.62 3.10
N LEU A 60 8.50 -8.79 4.12
CA LEU A 60 7.17 -8.33 4.54
C LEU A 60 6.55 -7.41 3.49
N THR A 61 7.30 -6.45 2.95
CA THR A 61 6.81 -5.58 1.88
C THR A 61 6.42 -6.40 0.65
N ARG A 62 7.23 -7.40 0.27
CA ARG A 62 6.90 -8.28 -0.86
C ARG A 62 5.58 -9.02 -0.64
N GLN A 63 5.39 -9.62 0.54
CA GLN A 63 4.13 -10.31 0.88
C GLN A 63 2.91 -9.38 0.83
N ILE A 64 3.08 -8.10 1.14
CA ILE A 64 2.00 -7.12 1.06
C ILE A 64 1.66 -6.82 -0.40
N VAL A 65 2.66 -6.50 -1.22
CA VAL A 65 2.43 -6.10 -2.63
C VAL A 65 2.00 -7.28 -3.52
N GLU A 66 2.41 -8.52 -3.22
CA GLU A 66 1.95 -9.73 -3.90
C GLU A 66 0.43 -9.95 -3.77
N ARG A 67 -0.23 -9.40 -2.73
CA ARG A 67 -1.70 -9.44 -2.61
C ARG A 67 -2.43 -8.42 -3.49
N LEU A 68 -1.68 -7.48 -4.06
CA LEU A 68 -2.21 -6.40 -4.90
C LEU A 68 -1.88 -6.65 -6.38
N ASP A 69 -0.80 -7.37 -6.65
CA ASP A 69 -0.29 -7.67 -7.99
C ASP A 69 -1.33 -8.46 -8.80
N GLU A 70 -1.54 -8.05 -10.04
CA GLU A 70 -2.50 -8.63 -10.99
C GLU A 70 -3.97 -8.55 -10.56
N HIS A 71 -4.34 -7.59 -9.70
CA HIS A 71 -5.73 -7.34 -9.29
C HIS A 71 -6.23 -5.94 -9.70
N THR A 72 -7.55 -5.78 -9.71
CA THR A 72 -8.21 -4.48 -9.72
C THR A 72 -8.42 -4.00 -8.29
N ILE A 73 -7.83 -2.86 -7.93
CA ILE A 73 -7.96 -2.26 -6.61
C ILE A 73 -9.30 -1.54 -6.51
N ILE A 74 -10.13 -1.97 -5.57
CA ILE A 74 -11.44 -1.34 -5.28
C ILE A 74 -11.44 -0.81 -3.84
N PRO A 75 -11.64 0.51 -3.64
CA PRO A 75 -11.64 1.13 -2.31
C PRO A 75 -12.95 0.83 -1.57
N ALA A 76 -12.92 -0.15 -0.66
CA ALA A 76 -14.09 -0.67 0.03
C ALA A 76 -14.78 0.33 0.99
N GLN A 77 -14.12 1.44 1.32
CA GLN A 77 -14.68 2.48 2.18
C GLN A 77 -15.12 3.72 1.40
N SER A 78 -15.06 3.70 0.06
CA SER A 78 -15.44 4.86 -0.76
C SER A 78 -16.84 5.38 -0.43
N ASP A 79 -16.97 6.70 -0.39
CA ASP A 79 -18.22 7.42 -0.14
C ASP A 79 -19.05 7.66 -1.41
N CYS A 80 -18.51 7.33 -2.58
CA CYS A 80 -19.13 7.55 -3.89
C CYS A 80 -19.28 6.28 -4.75
N LEU A 81 -18.86 5.11 -4.23
CA LEU A 81 -19.04 3.81 -4.89
C LEU A 81 -20.07 2.94 -4.15
N ASP A 82 -21.02 2.35 -4.89
CA ASP A 82 -21.85 1.25 -4.40
C ASP A 82 -21.21 -0.08 -4.79
N ILE A 83 -20.58 -0.74 -3.82
CA ILE A 83 -19.84 -1.99 -4.00
C ILE A 83 -20.67 -3.16 -3.47
N ARG A 84 -20.97 -4.12 -4.35
CA ARG A 84 -21.75 -5.32 -4.01
C ARG A 84 -20.96 -6.58 -4.36
N GLN A 85 -20.71 -7.41 -3.35
CA GLN A 85 -20.16 -8.75 -3.54
C GLN A 85 -21.33 -9.70 -3.85
N LEU A 86 -21.23 -10.37 -5.00
CA LEU A 86 -22.17 -11.36 -5.51
C LEU A 86 -21.45 -12.73 -5.57
N GLU A 87 -22.16 -13.79 -5.92
CA GLU A 87 -21.54 -15.10 -6.08
C GLU A 87 -20.47 -15.08 -7.18
N GLY A 88 -19.19 -15.15 -6.77
CA GLY A 88 -18.04 -15.13 -7.66
C GLY A 88 -17.75 -13.79 -8.35
N GLN A 89 -18.45 -12.70 -8.01
CA GLN A 89 -18.32 -11.41 -8.69
C GLN A 89 -18.33 -10.23 -7.72
N VAL A 90 -17.74 -9.12 -8.13
CA VAL A 90 -17.85 -7.81 -7.46
C VAL A 90 -18.42 -6.82 -8.46
N LYS A 91 -19.59 -6.27 -8.14
CA LYS A 91 -20.21 -5.16 -8.89
C LYS A 91 -19.88 -3.84 -8.22
N VAL A 92 -19.37 -2.88 -8.98
CA VAL A 92 -18.99 -1.54 -8.50
C VAL A 92 -19.73 -0.51 -9.32
N ALA A 93 -20.70 0.19 -8.73
CA ALA A 93 -21.49 1.22 -9.39
C ALA A 93 -21.02 2.62 -8.99
N CYS A 94 -20.95 3.53 -9.97
CA CYS A 94 -20.54 4.92 -9.82
C CYS A 94 -21.21 5.78 -10.90
N GLU A 95 -21.79 6.93 -10.53
CA GLU A 95 -22.35 7.93 -11.46
C GLU A 95 -23.32 7.37 -12.54
N GLY A 96 -24.10 6.35 -12.19
CA GLY A 96 -25.09 5.75 -13.10
C GLY A 96 -24.54 4.67 -14.05
N ASP A 97 -23.24 4.37 -13.99
CA ASP A 97 -22.60 3.25 -14.67
C ASP A 97 -22.10 2.20 -13.66
N TYR A 98 -21.64 1.04 -14.13
CA TYR A 98 -21.05 0.02 -13.27
C TYR A 98 -20.04 -0.87 -13.98
N PHE A 99 -19.06 -1.34 -13.20
CA PHE A 99 -18.20 -2.45 -13.56
C PHE A 99 -18.66 -3.75 -12.88
N VAL A 100 -18.37 -4.88 -13.51
CA VAL A 100 -18.48 -6.21 -12.88
C VAL A 100 -17.17 -6.94 -13.12
N PHE A 101 -16.52 -7.35 -12.03
CA PHE A 101 -15.27 -8.09 -12.05
C PHE A 101 -15.48 -9.49 -11.45
N PRO A 102 -14.73 -10.52 -11.89
CA PRO A 102 -14.59 -11.75 -11.11
C PRO A 102 -14.07 -11.42 -9.70
N ALA A 103 -14.63 -12.03 -8.67
CA ALA A 103 -14.22 -11.74 -7.29
C ALA A 103 -12.76 -12.10 -7.02
N ALA A 104 -12.21 -13.08 -7.74
CA ALA A 104 -10.81 -13.47 -7.65
C ALA A 104 -9.84 -12.40 -8.20
N ASP A 105 -10.32 -11.48 -9.04
CA ASP A 105 -9.49 -10.47 -9.71
C ASP A 105 -9.56 -9.11 -9.00
N VAL A 106 -10.20 -9.04 -7.81
CA VAL A 106 -10.42 -7.80 -7.07
C VAL A 106 -9.67 -7.79 -5.74
N ALA A 107 -8.88 -6.75 -5.52
CA ALA A 107 -8.34 -6.40 -4.22
C ALA A 107 -9.25 -5.35 -3.55
N LEU A 108 -10.15 -5.80 -2.67
CA LEU A 108 -10.97 -4.91 -1.83
C LEU A 108 -10.14 -4.38 -0.67
N LEU A 109 -9.77 -3.09 -0.72
CA LEU A 109 -8.91 -2.46 0.28
C LEU A 109 -9.71 -1.55 1.23
N PRO A 110 -9.37 -1.49 2.53
CA PRO A 110 -10.03 -0.62 3.51
C PRO A 110 -9.52 0.83 3.39
N ILE A 111 -9.74 1.43 2.22
CA ILE A 111 -9.33 2.80 1.85
C ILE A 111 -10.52 3.52 1.19
N MET A 112 -10.50 4.86 1.20
CA MET A 112 -11.58 5.67 0.62
C MET A 112 -11.40 5.83 -0.90
N HIS A 113 -10.16 6.01 -1.35
CA HIS A 113 -9.78 6.15 -2.75
C HIS A 113 -8.59 5.23 -3.07
N SER A 114 -8.50 4.80 -4.33
CA SER A 114 -7.38 4.01 -4.86
C SER A 114 -6.18 4.89 -5.27
N SER A 115 -5.97 6.00 -4.57
CA SER A 115 -4.87 6.95 -4.79
C SER A 115 -3.54 6.43 -4.26
N ALA A 116 -2.43 6.86 -4.86
CA ALA A 116 -1.09 6.54 -4.38
C ALA A 116 -0.89 6.89 -2.88
N GLU A 117 -1.48 8.00 -2.39
CA GLU A 117 -1.42 8.42 -0.99
C GLU A 117 -2.07 7.41 -0.04
N GLU A 118 -3.28 6.93 -0.38
CA GLU A 118 -3.97 5.96 0.45
C GLU A 118 -3.36 4.57 0.35
N LEU A 119 -2.83 4.20 -0.82
CA LEU A 119 -2.03 2.98 -0.97
C LEU A 119 -0.76 3.03 -0.13
N ALA A 120 -0.06 4.17 -0.07
CA ALA A 120 1.12 4.32 0.78
C ALA A 120 0.76 4.14 2.27
N ARG A 121 -0.33 4.75 2.72
CA ARG A 121 -0.84 4.58 4.09
C ARG A 121 -1.29 3.15 4.39
N PHE A 122 -1.96 2.49 3.45
CA PHE A 122 -2.39 1.09 3.58
C PHE A 122 -1.17 0.17 3.74
N ILE A 123 -0.19 0.28 2.84
CA ILE A 123 1.03 -0.54 2.88
C ILE A 123 1.82 -0.27 4.16
N TRP A 124 1.94 1.00 4.58
CA TRP A 124 2.54 1.37 5.86
C TRP A 124 1.84 0.67 7.03
N THR A 125 0.51 0.69 7.06
CA THR A 125 -0.30 0.11 8.14
C THR A 125 -0.13 -1.41 8.21
N GLU A 126 -0.15 -2.07 7.06
CA GLU A 126 0.08 -3.52 6.97
C GLU A 126 1.49 -3.89 7.40
N LEU A 127 2.50 -3.13 6.97
CA LEU A 127 3.90 -3.37 7.33
C LEU A 127 4.14 -3.14 8.83
N HIS A 128 3.60 -2.05 9.37
CA HIS A 128 3.66 -1.74 10.80
C HIS A 128 3.07 -2.90 11.61
N ARG A 129 1.87 -3.37 11.24
CA ARG A 129 1.21 -4.49 11.90
C ARG A 129 2.06 -5.77 11.87
N GLU A 130 2.68 -6.09 10.73
CA GLU A 130 3.55 -7.27 10.62
C GLU A 130 4.84 -7.14 11.43
N LEU A 131 5.43 -5.94 11.51
CA LEU A 131 6.59 -5.67 12.35
C LEU A 131 6.22 -5.77 13.84
N THR A 132 5.08 -5.22 14.27
CA THR A 132 4.57 -5.35 15.64
C THR A 132 4.35 -6.81 16.03
N ARG A 133 3.69 -7.61 15.17
CA ARG A 133 3.42 -9.03 15.42
C ARG A 133 4.68 -9.87 15.62
N ARG A 134 5.81 -9.42 15.07
CA ARG A 134 7.10 -10.10 15.12
C ARG A 134 8.04 -9.51 16.17
N ASP A 135 7.57 -8.54 16.96
CA ASP A 135 8.37 -7.79 17.93
C ASP A 135 9.63 -7.15 17.29
N ALA A 136 9.46 -6.65 16.06
CA ALA A 136 10.55 -6.12 15.23
C ALA A 136 10.59 -4.58 15.17
N LEU A 137 9.72 -3.90 15.94
CA LEU A 137 9.70 -2.43 16.00
C LEU A 137 10.83 -1.86 16.87
N GLY A 138 11.33 -2.61 17.86
CA GLY A 138 12.48 -2.23 18.69
C GLY A 138 12.44 -0.77 19.15
N GLU A 139 13.54 -0.03 18.91
CA GLU A 139 13.66 1.40 19.19
C GLU A 139 13.55 2.27 17.92
N LEU A 140 12.86 1.77 16.87
CA LEU A 140 12.67 2.54 15.64
C LEU A 140 11.95 3.85 15.95
N GLY A 141 12.45 4.94 15.37
CA GLY A 141 11.91 6.29 15.55
C GLY A 141 10.79 6.62 14.58
N ALA A 142 10.94 6.26 13.30
CA ALA A 142 9.93 6.54 12.28
C ALA A 142 9.96 5.51 11.14
N MET A 143 8.82 5.35 10.48
CA MET A 143 8.70 4.58 9.26
C MET A 143 7.95 5.38 8.20
N GLU A 144 8.42 5.27 6.97
CA GLU A 144 7.87 5.92 5.79
C GLU A 144 7.70 4.89 4.67
N VAL A 145 6.57 4.99 3.97
CA VAL A 145 6.27 4.23 2.76
C VAL A 145 6.00 5.22 1.63
N SER A 146 6.63 4.96 0.49
CA SER A 146 6.41 5.65 -0.77
C SER A 146 5.75 4.71 -1.78
N VAL A 147 4.80 5.23 -2.55
CA VAL A 147 4.14 4.53 -3.66
C VAL A 147 4.20 5.43 -4.89
N ALA A 148 4.78 4.91 -5.97
CA ALA A 148 4.89 5.60 -7.26
C ALA A 148 4.08 4.88 -8.32
N GLU A 149 3.15 5.57 -8.98
CA GLU A 149 2.38 5.08 -10.14
C GLU A 149 3.22 5.02 -11.43
N GLY A 150 4.31 5.79 -11.47
CA GLY A 150 5.25 5.84 -12.59
C GLY A 150 6.54 6.58 -12.22
N PRO A 151 7.54 6.58 -13.12
CA PRO A 151 8.81 7.25 -12.87
C PRO A 151 8.65 8.75 -12.63
N GLY A 152 9.29 9.28 -11.58
CA GLY A 152 9.36 10.71 -11.32
C GLY A 152 8.27 11.30 -10.41
N GLN A 153 7.28 10.51 -9.99
CA GLN A 153 6.26 10.94 -9.02
C GLN A 153 5.92 9.83 -8.02
N ALA A 154 5.81 10.18 -6.74
CA ALA A 154 5.45 9.25 -5.68
C ALA A 154 4.68 9.97 -4.57
N ALA A 155 3.67 9.29 -4.03
CA ALA A 155 3.07 9.67 -2.76
C ALA A 155 3.87 9.07 -1.60
N ILE A 156 3.95 9.79 -0.48
CA ILE A 156 4.73 9.40 0.69
C ILE A 156 3.86 9.51 1.94
N TYR A 157 3.81 8.44 2.72
CA TYR A 157 3.19 8.41 4.04
C TYR A 157 4.22 8.07 5.11
N ARG A 158 4.40 8.97 6.09
CA ARG A 158 5.35 8.84 7.19
C ARG A 158 4.64 9.01 8.53
N GLN A 159 4.98 8.16 9.50
CA GLN A 159 4.62 8.37 10.91
C GLN A 159 5.82 8.12 11.82
N GLU A 160 5.85 8.90 12.91
CA GLU A 160 6.68 8.61 14.08
C GLU A 160 6.14 7.36 14.76
N LEU A 161 7.05 6.48 15.17
CA LEU A 161 6.75 5.31 15.95
C LEU A 161 6.88 5.69 17.42
N SER A 162 5.76 5.71 18.13
CA SER A 162 5.74 5.97 19.56
C SER A 162 6.52 4.88 20.30
N ARG A 163 7.40 5.33 21.22
CA ARG A 163 8.14 4.47 22.15
C ARG A 163 7.23 3.77 23.15
#